data_AF-A0A5E7BCW6-F1
#
_entry.id   AF-A0A5E7BCW6-F1
#
_cell.length_a   1.000
_cell.length_b   1.000
_cell.length_c   1.000
_cell.angle_alpha   90.00
_cell.angle_beta   90.00
_cell.angle_gamma   90.00
#
_symmetry.space_group_name_H-M   'P 1'
#
loop_
_entity.id
_entity.type
_entity.pdbx_description
1 polymer ?
#
loop_
_entity_poly.entity_id
_entity_poly.type
_entity_poly.pdbx_seq_one_letter_code
_entity_poly.pdbx_strand_id
1 'polypeptide(L)'
;MPSSAVVCFTAVSFEISRVRPLMPTKSFLPSLILVFCAVASLCSVAAERRAPAQSNSASTTLIETASRQYEHGELDQAAATLERALHIQPNNPATLHYLGVLRLQQGQYQQAETLAARSNIRVGRNVELLNRNFQLIQAAQQAQASNTLPNAKEDLVQKGLEEETQRRREAEMAVVEPSTPDAGRAAGNFARAQADQVLDSPTAARPRPEGTLQRASVEPEPAYDEVEIPRGHLPPPGKCRIWFPDRPPGHQPKPGKCKKLRHRVPSGAYLVHG
;
A
#
# COMPACT_ATOMS: atom_id res chain seq x y z
N MET A 1 7.56 9.74 45.74
CA MET A 1 7.44 8.53 46.59
C MET A 1 7.54 7.30 45.72
N PRO A 2 8.66 6.57 45.74
CA PRO A 2 8.69 5.17 45.33
C PRO A 2 8.83 4.28 46.57
N SER A 3 7.91 3.32 46.72
CA SER A 3 7.98 2.28 47.76
C SER A 3 9.00 1.23 47.37
N SER A 4 10.05 1.14 48.19
CA SER A 4 11.01 0.05 48.23
C SER A 4 10.33 -1.23 48.73
N ALA A 5 10.42 -2.31 47.94
CA ALA A 5 10.16 -3.66 48.43
C ALA A 5 11.50 -4.39 48.54
N VAL A 6 11.94 -4.50 49.80
CA VAL A 6 13.07 -5.28 50.29
C VAL A 6 12.82 -6.76 49.98
N VAL A 7 13.81 -7.44 49.41
CA VAL A 7 13.87 -8.91 49.45
C VAL A 7 15.19 -9.30 50.09
N CYS A 8 15.05 -9.91 51.28
CA CYS A 8 16.11 -10.45 52.11
C CYS A 8 16.97 -11.47 51.35
N PHE A 9 18.27 -11.20 51.28
CA PHE A 9 19.30 -12.23 51.10
C PHE A 9 19.59 -12.86 52.47
N THR A 10 19.18 -14.10 52.70
CA THR A 10 19.68 -14.90 53.83
C THR A 10 20.82 -15.78 53.33
N ALA A 11 22.05 -15.34 53.63
CA ALA A 11 23.25 -16.17 53.54
C ALA A 11 23.23 -17.22 54.66
N VAL A 12 23.39 -18.49 54.32
CA VAL A 12 23.57 -19.57 55.29
C VAL A 12 25.06 -19.90 55.34
N SER A 13 25.71 -19.50 56.44
CA SER A 13 27.08 -19.86 56.76
C SER A 13 27.16 -21.32 57.22
N PHE A 14 28.21 -21.99 56.74
CA PHE A 14 28.51 -23.40 56.90
C PHE A 14 29.49 -23.56 58.07
N GLU A 15 29.12 -24.29 59.13
CA GLU A 15 30.06 -24.64 60.20
C GLU A 15 29.97 -26.13 60.53
N ILE A 16 31.06 -26.84 60.24
CA ILE A 16 31.27 -28.27 60.50
C ILE A 16 31.94 -28.42 61.87
N SER A 17 31.38 -29.26 62.75
CA SER A 17 32.10 -30.34 63.46
C SER A 17 31.37 -30.84 64.72
N ARG A 18 31.03 -32.15 64.75
CA ARG A 18 31.51 -33.18 65.70
C ARG A 18 30.54 -34.38 65.73
N VAL A 19 31.13 -35.57 65.73
CA VAL A 19 30.51 -36.89 65.53
C VAL A 19 30.22 -37.58 66.86
N ARG A 20 29.05 -38.25 67.01
CA ARG A 20 28.79 -39.51 67.76
C ARG A 20 27.29 -39.93 67.68
N PRO A 21 26.89 -41.20 67.92
CA PRO A 21 26.47 -42.08 66.82
C PRO A 21 25.01 -42.62 66.87
N LEU A 22 24.58 -43.08 65.68
CA LEU A 22 23.72 -44.23 65.33
C LEU A 22 22.34 -44.41 66.02
N MET A 23 21.27 -44.12 65.25
CA MET A 23 19.94 -44.81 65.22
C MET A 23 19.25 -44.46 63.87
N PRO A 24 18.32 -45.30 63.36
CA PRO A 24 18.09 -45.48 61.92
C PRO A 24 17.22 -44.37 61.31
N THR A 25 17.79 -43.70 60.31
CA THR A 25 17.11 -42.69 59.50
C THR A 25 16.10 -43.36 58.56
N LYS A 26 14.80 -43.19 58.82
CA LYS A 26 13.76 -43.40 57.80
C LYS A 26 13.83 -42.27 56.78
N SER A 27 13.84 -42.67 55.51
CA SER A 27 14.17 -41.93 54.31
C SER A 27 13.16 -40.82 53.97
N PHE A 28 13.28 -39.62 54.56
CA PHE A 28 12.42 -38.47 54.22
C PHE A 28 13.10 -37.39 53.34
N LEU A 29 14.37 -37.57 52.99
CA LEU A 29 15.11 -36.66 52.11
C LEU A 29 14.68 -36.66 50.62
N PRO A 30 14.15 -37.74 49.99
CA PRO A 30 13.79 -37.70 48.57
C PRO A 30 12.49 -36.94 48.29
N SER A 31 11.58 -36.86 49.27
CA SER A 31 10.31 -36.12 49.12
C SER A 31 10.51 -34.61 49.13
N LEU A 32 11.46 -34.10 49.92
CA LEU A 32 11.71 -32.66 50.04
C LEU A 32 12.42 -32.10 48.79
N ILE A 33 13.28 -32.91 48.15
CA ILE A 33 13.96 -32.56 46.89
C ILE A 33 12.98 -32.59 45.70
N LEU A 34 12.06 -33.57 45.63
CA LEU A 34 11.05 -33.63 44.57
C LEU A 34 10.03 -32.48 44.64
N VAL A 35 9.66 -32.03 45.84
CA VAL A 35 8.81 -30.84 46.03
C VAL A 35 9.54 -29.57 45.61
N PHE A 36 10.84 -29.44 45.90
CA PHE A 36 11.63 -28.26 45.51
C PHE A 36 11.79 -28.16 43.97
N CYS A 37 11.97 -29.29 43.28
CA CYS A 37 12.01 -29.34 41.81
C CYS A 37 10.66 -29.02 41.16
N ALA A 38 9.54 -29.39 41.80
CA ALA A 38 8.21 -29.05 41.31
C ALA A 38 7.96 -27.54 41.36
N VAL A 39 8.34 -26.86 42.46
CA VAL A 39 8.13 -25.40 42.61
C VAL A 39 8.98 -24.60 41.60
N ALA A 40 10.23 -25.01 41.33
CA ALA A 40 11.07 -24.35 40.33
C ALA A 40 10.52 -24.47 38.89
N SER A 41 9.89 -25.59 38.55
CA SER A 41 9.29 -25.83 37.22
C SER A 41 8.05 -24.95 36.97
N LEU A 42 7.25 -24.64 38.00
CA LEU A 42 6.10 -23.74 37.86
C LEU A 42 6.48 -22.26 37.70
N CYS A 43 7.64 -21.82 38.20
CA CYS A 43 8.08 -20.42 38.06
C CYS A 43 8.49 -20.05 36.62
N SER A 44 9.07 -20.97 35.85
CA SER A 44 9.50 -20.71 34.46
C SER A 44 8.32 -20.48 33.51
N VAL A 45 7.23 -21.26 33.65
CA VAL A 45 6.04 -21.15 32.78
C VAL A 45 5.25 -19.85 33.05
N ALA A 46 5.25 -19.35 34.29
CA ALA A 46 4.59 -18.09 34.63
C ALA A 46 5.34 -16.85 34.09
N ALA A 47 6.67 -16.91 34.00
CA ALA A 47 7.50 -15.84 33.43
C ALA A 47 7.28 -15.70 31.91
N GLU A 48 7.18 -16.81 31.18
CA GLU A 48 6.96 -16.82 29.73
C GLU A 48 5.62 -16.23 29.30
N ARG A 49 4.54 -16.36 30.11
CA ARG A 49 3.24 -15.73 29.80
C ARG A 49 3.20 -14.23 30.08
N ARG A 50 4.03 -13.71 30.99
CA ARG A 50 4.08 -12.28 31.32
C ARG A 50 4.82 -11.46 30.26
N ALA A 51 5.90 -12.01 29.70
CA ALA A 51 6.69 -11.34 28.66
C ALA A 51 5.87 -10.87 27.43
N PRO A 52 5.02 -11.69 26.79
CA PRO A 52 4.22 -11.25 25.64
C PRO A 52 3.11 -10.26 26.05
N ALA A 53 2.51 -10.41 27.23
CA ALA A 53 1.50 -9.48 27.72
C ALA A 53 2.08 -8.08 27.97
N GLN A 54 3.29 -8.00 28.53
CA GLN A 54 4.02 -6.75 28.75
C GLN A 54 4.52 -6.13 27.44
N SER A 55 5.00 -6.95 26.50
CA SER A 55 5.38 -6.47 25.16
C SER A 55 4.19 -5.88 24.39
N ASN A 56 3.02 -6.53 24.49
CA ASN A 56 1.78 -6.02 23.89
C ASN A 56 1.39 -4.67 24.50
N SER A 57 1.41 -4.52 25.83
CA SER A 57 1.03 -3.25 26.48
C SER A 57 2.05 -2.12 26.22
N ALA A 58 3.34 -2.45 26.14
CA ALA A 58 4.38 -1.49 25.77
C ALA A 58 4.20 -1.00 24.32
N SER A 59 3.92 -1.92 23.38
CA SER A 59 3.65 -1.57 21.98
C SER A 59 2.41 -0.68 21.84
N THR A 60 1.31 -0.99 22.53
CA THR A 60 0.09 -0.15 22.48
C THR A 60 0.33 1.26 23.03
N THR A 61 1.07 1.39 24.14
CA THR A 61 1.40 2.70 24.73
C THR A 61 2.23 3.56 23.78
N LEU A 62 3.17 2.94 23.06
CA LEU A 62 3.98 3.64 22.06
C LEU A 62 3.14 4.06 20.84
N ILE A 63 2.20 3.22 20.39
CA ILE A 63 1.26 3.59 19.32
C ILE A 63 0.43 4.82 19.74
N GLU A 64 -0.15 4.82 20.95
CA GLU A 64 -0.93 5.97 21.46
C GLU A 64 -0.09 7.24 21.59
N THR A 65 1.17 7.10 21.99
CA THR A 65 2.11 8.23 22.05
C THR A 65 2.41 8.78 20.66
N ALA A 66 2.66 7.91 19.69
CA ALA A 66 2.89 8.32 18.31
C ALA A 66 1.64 8.96 17.67
N SER A 67 0.43 8.49 17.99
CA SER A 67 -0.81 9.11 17.54
C SER A 67 -0.95 10.55 18.05
N ARG A 68 -0.61 10.82 19.31
CA ARG A 68 -0.58 12.19 19.83
C ARG A 68 0.48 13.04 19.14
N GLN A 69 1.68 12.52 18.93
CA GLN A 69 2.75 13.23 18.22
C GLN A 69 2.31 13.60 16.78
N TYR A 70 1.64 12.66 16.10
CA TYR A 70 1.05 12.88 14.78
C TYR A 70 0.02 14.01 14.78
N GLU A 71 -0.91 14.02 15.76
CA GLU A 71 -1.92 15.07 15.90
C GLU A 71 -1.31 16.46 16.13
N HIS A 72 -0.13 16.53 16.75
CA HIS A 72 0.63 17.77 16.94
C HIS A 72 1.55 18.12 15.76
N GLY A 73 1.56 17.34 14.68
CA GLY A 73 2.41 17.55 13.51
C GLY A 73 3.86 17.12 13.69
N GLU A 74 4.20 16.44 14.79
CA GLU A 74 5.56 15.96 15.09
C GLU A 74 5.88 14.66 14.36
N LEU A 75 5.88 14.69 13.02
CA LEU A 75 5.94 13.48 12.18
C LEU A 75 7.21 12.64 12.42
N ASP A 76 8.36 13.27 12.59
CA ASP A 76 9.63 12.57 12.80
C ASP A 76 9.69 11.90 14.18
N GLN A 77 9.16 12.57 15.21
CA GLN A 77 9.06 11.99 16.54
C GLN A 77 8.08 10.81 16.56
N ALA A 78 6.93 10.95 15.90
CA ALA A 78 5.95 9.88 15.75
C ALA A 78 6.56 8.66 15.05
N ALA A 79 7.37 8.89 13.99
CA ALA A 79 8.06 7.83 13.27
C ALA A 79 9.05 7.09 14.18
N ALA A 80 9.89 7.83 14.91
CA ALA A 80 10.85 7.24 15.86
C ALA A 80 10.17 6.43 16.97
N THR A 81 9.02 6.92 17.48
CA THR A 81 8.21 6.21 18.49
C THR A 81 7.65 4.90 17.93
N LEU A 82 7.13 4.90 16.70
CA LEU A 82 6.60 3.69 16.05
C LEU A 82 7.70 2.70 15.65
N GLU A 83 8.88 3.18 15.25
CA GLU A 83 10.04 2.31 14.98
C GLU A 83 10.48 1.59 16.25
N ARG A 84 10.43 2.26 17.41
CA ARG A 84 10.65 1.64 18.71
C ARG A 84 9.58 0.61 19.05
N ALA A 85 8.31 0.92 18.76
CA ALA A 85 7.22 -0.05 18.93
C ALA A 85 7.43 -1.29 18.06
N LEU A 86 7.94 -1.09 16.83
CA LEU A 86 8.26 -2.17 15.90
C LEU A 86 9.46 -3.00 16.35
N HIS A 87 10.44 -2.41 17.04
CA HIS A 87 11.53 -3.18 17.66
C HIS A 87 11.04 -4.09 18.79
N ILE A 88 10.06 -3.65 19.58
CA ILE A 88 9.46 -4.47 20.64
C ILE A 88 8.58 -5.58 20.05
N GLN A 89 7.79 -5.25 19.02
CA GLN A 89 6.93 -6.21 18.34
C GLN A 89 6.98 -6.05 16.81
N PRO A 90 7.91 -6.76 16.13
CA PRO A 90 8.19 -6.59 14.69
C PRO A 90 7.02 -6.90 13.74
N ASN A 91 6.01 -7.61 14.25
CA ASN A 91 4.88 -8.10 13.49
C ASN A 91 3.53 -7.56 14.01
N ASN A 92 3.53 -6.48 14.79
CA ASN A 92 2.28 -5.85 15.20
C ASN A 92 1.59 -5.20 13.99
N PRO A 93 0.37 -5.63 13.60
CA PRO A 93 -0.30 -5.09 12.42
C PRO A 93 -0.70 -3.62 12.57
N ALA A 94 -1.03 -3.16 13.79
CA ALA A 94 -1.39 -1.77 14.04
C ALA A 94 -0.16 -0.86 13.94
N THR A 95 0.99 -1.26 14.49
CA THR A 95 2.25 -0.50 14.36
C THR A 95 2.64 -0.34 12.89
N LEU A 96 2.56 -1.43 12.12
CA LEU A 96 2.83 -1.40 10.67
C LEU A 96 1.88 -0.45 9.93
N HIS A 97 0.59 -0.44 10.28
CA HIS A 97 -0.40 0.47 9.70
C HIS A 97 -0.05 1.94 9.97
N TYR A 98 0.16 2.32 11.25
CA TYR A 98 0.46 3.70 11.62
C TYR A 98 1.78 4.20 11.05
N LEU A 99 2.81 3.35 10.99
CA LEU A 99 4.07 3.71 10.33
C LEU A 99 3.84 3.95 8.83
N GLY A 100 2.98 3.14 8.19
CA GLY A 100 2.59 3.36 6.81
C GLY A 100 1.86 4.69 6.57
N VAL A 101 0.97 5.10 7.48
CA VAL A 101 0.30 6.42 7.43
C VAL A 101 1.32 7.56 7.49
N LEU A 102 2.31 7.49 8.39
CA LEU A 102 3.39 8.48 8.45
C LEU A 102 4.20 8.54 7.16
N ARG A 103 4.56 7.39 6.60
CA ARG A 103 5.32 7.32 5.35
C ARG A 103 4.53 7.90 4.17
N LEU A 104 3.20 7.72 4.15
CA LEU A 104 2.33 8.36 3.16
C LEU A 104 2.44 9.88 3.26
N GLN A 105 2.34 10.45 4.46
CA GLN A 105 2.43 11.90 4.68
C GLN A 105 3.82 12.46 4.34
N GLN A 106 4.87 11.66 4.54
CA GLN A 106 6.24 12.02 4.17
C GLN A 106 6.54 11.85 2.66
N GLY A 107 5.55 11.52 1.83
CA GLY A 107 5.73 11.31 0.39
C GLY A 107 6.39 9.98 0.01
N GLN A 108 6.63 9.10 0.99
CA GLN A 108 7.29 7.80 0.80
C GLN A 108 6.26 6.72 0.44
N TYR A 109 5.58 6.91 -0.70
CA TYR A 109 4.41 6.13 -1.10
C TYR A 109 4.67 4.62 -1.19
N GLN A 110 5.80 4.21 -1.78
CA GLN A 110 6.16 2.79 -1.88
C GLN A 110 6.34 2.11 -0.51
N GLN A 111 6.90 2.84 0.47
CA GLN A 111 7.07 2.32 1.82
C GLN A 111 5.72 2.18 2.53
N ALA A 112 4.83 3.17 2.36
CA ALA A 112 3.48 3.13 2.92
C ALA A 112 2.69 1.90 2.45
N GLU A 113 2.71 1.62 1.15
CA GLU A 113 2.09 0.43 0.57
C GLU A 113 2.68 -0.87 1.13
N THR A 114 4.01 -0.96 1.17
CA THR A 114 4.70 -2.16 1.67
C THR A 114 4.34 -2.45 3.13
N LEU A 115 4.28 -1.41 3.98
CA LEU A 115 3.93 -1.53 5.39
C LEU A 115 2.47 -1.97 5.57
N ALA A 116 1.54 -1.38 4.83
CA ALA A 116 0.13 -1.74 4.85
C ALA A 116 -0.10 -3.19 4.36
N ALA A 117 0.60 -3.62 3.31
CA ALA A 117 0.54 -5.00 2.81
C ALA A 117 1.10 -5.99 3.84
N ARG A 118 2.23 -5.67 4.49
CA ARG A 118 2.79 -6.47 5.60
C ARG A 118 1.84 -6.56 6.78
N SER A 119 1.13 -5.47 7.09
CA SER A 119 0.09 -5.44 8.11
C SER A 119 -1.04 -6.41 7.76
N ASN A 120 -1.60 -6.35 6.55
CA ASN A 120 -2.72 -7.21 6.11
C ASN A 120 -2.48 -8.71 6.34
N ILE A 121 -1.25 -9.19 6.15
CA ILE A 121 -0.87 -10.60 6.37
C ILE A 121 -1.02 -11.00 7.86
N ARG A 122 -0.97 -10.05 8.79
CA ARG A 122 -0.91 -10.25 10.25
C ARG A 122 -2.17 -9.83 11.01
N VAL A 123 -3.10 -9.12 10.37
CA VAL A 123 -4.31 -8.53 11.00
C VAL A 123 -5.30 -9.59 11.54
N GLY A 124 -5.35 -10.78 10.93
CA GLY A 124 -6.32 -11.81 11.28
C GLY A 124 -7.76 -11.39 10.94
N ARG A 125 -8.69 -11.44 11.90
CA ARG A 125 -10.13 -11.16 11.68
C ARG A 125 -10.54 -9.69 11.86
N ASN A 126 -9.60 -8.78 12.09
CA ASN A 126 -9.93 -7.38 12.29
C ASN A 126 -10.20 -6.71 10.92
N VAL A 127 -11.46 -6.78 10.49
CA VAL A 127 -11.92 -6.23 9.20
C VAL A 127 -11.72 -4.72 9.12
N GLU A 128 -11.84 -4.01 10.23
CA GLU A 128 -11.64 -2.56 10.30
C GLU A 128 -10.21 -2.19 9.90
N LEU A 129 -9.21 -2.84 10.50
CA LEU A 129 -7.81 -2.58 10.18
C LEU A 129 -7.45 -2.99 8.73
N LEU A 130 -8.05 -4.07 8.20
CA LEU A 130 -7.92 -4.43 6.79
C LEU A 130 -8.46 -3.33 5.86
N ASN A 131 -9.60 -2.73 6.20
CA ASN A 131 -10.19 -1.65 5.41
C ASN A 131 -9.32 -0.40 5.43
N ARG A 132 -8.78 -0.04 6.60
CA ARG A 132 -7.86 1.11 6.74
C ARG A 132 -6.56 0.89 5.97
N ASN A 133 -5.99 -0.31 6.03
CA ASN A 133 -4.82 -0.67 5.23
C ASN A 133 -5.11 -0.59 3.73
N PHE A 134 -6.29 -1.03 3.31
CA PHE A 134 -6.71 -0.92 1.92
C PHE A 134 -6.76 0.54 1.45
N GLN A 135 -7.40 1.42 2.24
CA GLN A 135 -7.44 2.87 1.95
C GLN A 135 -6.04 3.48 1.89
N LEU A 136 -5.15 3.11 2.80
CA LEU A 136 -3.76 3.56 2.82
C LEU A 136 -3.00 3.16 1.54
N ILE A 137 -3.15 1.91 1.09
CA ILE A 137 -2.52 1.43 -0.16
C ILE A 137 -3.02 2.23 -1.36
N GLN A 138 -4.33 2.43 -1.46
CA GLN A 138 -4.93 3.19 -2.55
C GLN A 138 -4.46 4.65 -2.56
N ALA A 139 -4.46 5.29 -1.39
CA ALA A 139 -3.96 6.67 -1.25
C ALA A 139 -2.49 6.77 -1.67
N ALA A 140 -1.65 5.80 -1.29
CA ALA A 140 -0.25 5.75 -1.70
C ALA A 140 -0.10 5.62 -3.22
N GLN A 141 -0.86 4.72 -3.84
CA GLN A 141 -0.81 4.52 -5.30
C GLN A 141 -1.27 5.75 -6.08
N GLN A 142 -2.35 6.40 -5.63
CA GLN A 142 -2.85 7.64 -6.24
C GLN A 142 -1.86 8.80 -6.09
N ALA A 143 -1.28 8.96 -4.89
CA ALA A 143 -0.26 9.98 -4.63
C ALA A 143 1.02 9.72 -5.45
N GLN A 144 1.40 8.46 -5.65
CA GLN A 144 2.52 8.10 -6.50
C GLN A 144 2.23 8.40 -7.97
N ALA A 145 1.07 7.99 -8.49
CA ALA A 145 0.69 8.25 -9.88
C ALA A 145 0.60 9.74 -10.19
N SER A 146 0.04 10.52 -9.26
CA SER A 146 -0.03 11.98 -9.36
C SER A 146 1.32 12.68 -9.19
N ASN A 147 2.34 12.05 -8.61
CA ASN A 147 3.71 12.57 -8.61
C ASN A 147 4.50 12.19 -9.87
N THR A 148 4.19 11.03 -10.47
CA THR A 148 4.78 10.60 -11.75
C THR A 148 4.26 11.42 -12.93
N LEU A 149 2.97 11.77 -12.95
CA LEU A 149 2.35 12.51 -14.07
C LEU A 149 2.96 13.91 -14.32
N PRO A 150 3.25 14.74 -13.30
CA PRO A 150 3.95 16.01 -13.43
C PRO A 150 5.35 15.83 -14.04
N ASN A 151 6.16 14.95 -13.46
CA ASN A 151 7.52 14.69 -13.95
C ASN A 151 7.53 14.09 -15.36
N ALA A 152 6.56 13.25 -15.71
CA ALA A 152 6.50 12.65 -17.05
C ALA A 152 6.23 13.69 -18.15
N LYS A 153 5.43 14.73 -17.86
CA LYS A 153 5.21 15.84 -18.80
C LYS A 153 6.47 16.69 -18.95
N GLU A 154 7.17 16.95 -17.85
CA GLU A 154 8.44 17.68 -17.84
C GLU A 154 9.53 16.93 -18.62
N ASP A 155 9.66 15.62 -18.41
CA ASP A 155 10.59 14.75 -19.15
C ASP A 155 10.28 14.70 -20.66
N LEU A 156 8.99 14.66 -21.04
CA LEU A 156 8.56 14.70 -22.44
C LEU A 156 8.87 16.04 -23.10
N VAL A 157 8.66 17.15 -22.39
CA VAL A 157 8.99 18.49 -22.88
C VAL A 157 10.49 18.64 -23.06
N GLN A 158 11.27 18.18 -22.09
CA GLN A 158 12.73 18.23 -22.15
C GLN A 158 13.28 17.39 -23.30
N LYS A 159 12.78 16.15 -23.48
CA LYS A 159 13.14 15.31 -24.64
C LYS A 159 12.76 15.95 -25.97
N GLY A 160 11.57 16.54 -26.07
CA GLY A 160 11.16 17.22 -27.30
C GLY A 160 12.06 18.42 -27.63
N LEU A 161 12.51 19.15 -26.61
CA LEU A 161 13.45 20.25 -26.78
C LEU A 161 14.84 19.75 -27.22
N GLU A 162 15.32 18.65 -26.65
CA GLU A 162 16.59 18.02 -27.01
C GLU A 162 16.58 17.49 -28.45
N GLU A 163 15.51 16.81 -28.88
CA GLU A 163 15.32 16.34 -30.26
C GLU A 163 15.26 17.51 -31.25
N GLU A 164 14.55 18.60 -30.91
CA GLU A 164 14.50 19.81 -31.73
C GLU A 164 15.86 20.49 -31.84
N THR A 165 16.60 20.57 -30.73
CA THR A 165 17.94 21.16 -30.70
C THR A 165 18.92 20.36 -31.55
N GLN A 166 18.82 19.03 -31.49
CA GLN A 166 19.64 18.13 -32.30
C GLN A 166 19.33 18.29 -33.80
N ARG A 167 18.06 18.34 -34.19
CA ARG A 167 17.66 18.57 -35.60
C ARG A 167 18.18 19.89 -36.16
N ARG A 168 18.18 20.95 -35.34
CA ARG A 168 18.74 22.26 -35.75
C ARG A 168 20.25 22.19 -35.98
N ARG A 169 20.99 21.52 -35.10
CA ARG A 169 22.44 21.32 -35.24
C ARG A 169 22.78 20.48 -36.45
N GLU A 170 22.03 19.41 -36.70
CA GLU A 170 22.22 18.56 -37.88
C GLU A 170 21.96 19.33 -39.18
N ALA A 171 20.89 20.13 -39.23
CA ALA A 171 20.60 21.00 -40.37
C ALA A 171 21.69 22.07 -40.58
N GLU A 172 22.22 22.64 -39.49
CA GLU A 172 23.29 23.63 -39.54
C GLU A 172 24.62 23.02 -40.00
N MET A 173 24.96 21.80 -39.57
CA MET A 173 26.13 21.06 -40.06
C MET A 173 25.97 20.62 -41.52
N ALA A 174 24.76 20.28 -41.97
CA ALA A 174 24.49 19.94 -43.37
C ALA A 174 24.65 21.14 -44.31
N VAL A 175 24.47 22.37 -43.82
CA VAL A 175 24.66 23.61 -44.61
C VAL A 175 26.15 23.96 -44.79
N VAL A 176 27.05 23.38 -43.99
CA VAL A 176 28.50 23.66 -44.03
C VAL A 176 29.28 22.67 -44.93
N GLU A 177 28.62 21.70 -45.57
CA GLU A 177 29.30 20.88 -46.59
C GLU A 177 29.70 21.75 -47.82
N PRO A 178 30.98 21.82 -48.22
CA PRO A 178 31.40 22.69 -49.31
C PRO A 178 30.94 22.12 -50.66
N SER A 179 30.19 22.93 -51.39
CA SER A 179 29.89 22.72 -52.80
C SER A 179 31.17 22.85 -53.61
N THR A 180 31.57 21.79 -54.30
CA THR A 180 32.54 21.90 -55.41
C THR A 180 31.81 22.37 -56.67
N PRO A 181 32.35 23.34 -57.42
CA PRO A 181 31.81 23.71 -58.72
C PRO A 181 32.60 23.01 -59.82
N ASP A 182 31.96 22.18 -60.67
CA ASP A 182 32.22 22.28 -62.10
C ASP A 182 31.17 21.63 -63.04
N ALA A 183 30.93 22.38 -64.13
CA ALA A 183 30.59 22.02 -65.50
C ALA A 183 29.43 21.06 -65.87
N GLY A 184 28.53 21.60 -66.72
CA GLY A 184 28.47 21.06 -68.09
C GLY A 184 27.16 20.41 -68.55
N ARG A 185 26.22 21.24 -69.01
CA ARG A 185 25.40 21.08 -70.23
C ARG A 185 25.44 19.69 -70.93
N ALA A 186 24.32 18.96 -70.91
CA ALA A 186 23.98 18.04 -71.99
C ALA A 186 22.47 17.90 -72.15
N ALA A 187 21.99 18.30 -73.34
CA ALA A 187 20.66 18.05 -73.86
C ALA A 187 20.52 16.56 -74.25
N GLY A 188 19.29 16.03 -74.23
CA GLY A 188 19.03 14.66 -74.67
C GLY A 188 17.57 14.21 -74.55
N ASN A 189 16.80 14.57 -75.57
CA ASN A 189 15.46 14.12 -75.96
C ASN A 189 15.09 12.66 -75.62
N PHE A 190 13.82 12.40 -75.27
CA PHE A 190 13.05 11.26 -75.80
C PHE A 190 11.57 11.63 -75.98
N ALA A 191 11.04 11.20 -77.12
CA ALA A 191 9.77 11.55 -77.76
C ALA A 191 8.54 10.85 -77.12
N ARG A 192 7.41 11.55 -77.01
CA ARG A 192 6.17 11.48 -77.84
C ARG A 192 5.27 10.25 -77.65
N ALA A 193 4.03 10.48 -77.20
CA ALA A 193 2.80 10.06 -77.90
C ALA A 193 1.56 10.79 -77.33
N GLN A 194 0.80 11.40 -78.24
CA GLN A 194 -0.56 11.93 -78.09
C GLN A 194 -1.56 10.96 -78.73
N ALA A 195 -2.79 10.92 -78.22
CA ALA A 195 -4.08 10.76 -78.93
C ALA A 195 -5.20 10.77 -77.86
N ASP A 196 -6.12 11.75 -77.83
CA ASP A 196 -7.46 11.76 -78.47
C ASP A 196 -8.39 10.68 -77.86
N GLN A 197 -9.66 10.84 -77.43
CA GLN A 197 -10.84 11.67 -77.80
C GLN A 197 -11.93 11.40 -76.70
N VAL A 198 -12.71 12.36 -76.20
CA VAL A 198 -14.11 12.77 -76.57
C VAL A 198 -15.29 11.89 -76.02
N LEU A 199 -16.20 12.57 -75.28
CA LEU A 199 -17.63 12.37 -74.91
C LEU A 199 -18.21 10.97 -74.52
N ASP A 200 -18.87 10.85 -73.34
CA ASP A 200 -20.33 11.06 -73.15
C ASP A 200 -20.77 10.91 -71.66
N SER A 201 -21.88 11.57 -71.25
CA SER A 201 -22.59 11.44 -69.94
C SER A 201 -23.83 10.51 -70.09
N PRO A 202 -24.78 10.32 -69.13
CA PRO A 202 -24.89 10.59 -67.67
C PRO A 202 -25.25 9.27 -66.88
N THR A 203 -25.41 9.20 -65.55
CA THR A 203 -26.69 9.44 -64.81
C THR A 203 -26.54 9.00 -63.34
N ALA A 204 -27.25 9.71 -62.46
CA ALA A 204 -27.85 9.27 -61.19
C ALA A 204 -27.08 9.46 -59.84
N ALA A 205 -27.70 10.34 -59.05
CA ALA A 205 -27.94 10.27 -57.60
C ALA A 205 -26.97 10.97 -56.63
N ARG A 206 -27.34 12.22 -56.31
CA ARG A 206 -27.28 12.85 -54.97
C ARG A 206 -28.21 12.08 -53.99
N PRO A 207 -28.12 12.20 -52.64
CA PRO A 207 -27.65 13.38 -51.91
C PRO A 207 -26.74 13.18 -50.67
N ARG A 208 -26.08 14.29 -50.35
CA ARG A 208 -25.54 14.75 -49.05
C ARG A 208 -26.70 15.03 -48.04
N PRO A 209 -26.53 15.53 -46.79
CA PRO A 209 -25.32 15.75 -45.98
C PRO A 209 -25.53 15.51 -44.45
N GLU A 210 -24.50 15.89 -43.67
CA GLU A 210 -24.51 16.38 -42.28
C GLU A 210 -24.47 15.40 -41.10
N GLY A 211 -23.39 15.53 -40.34
CA GLY A 211 -23.19 14.98 -39.00
C GLY A 211 -22.12 15.82 -38.30
N THR A 212 -22.42 17.09 -38.11
CA THR A 212 -21.64 18.04 -37.29
C THR A 212 -21.56 17.52 -35.86
N LEU A 213 -20.41 17.03 -35.41
CA LEU A 213 -20.16 16.83 -33.98
C LEU A 213 -19.64 18.14 -33.39
N GLN A 214 -20.59 18.98 -32.98
CA GLN A 214 -20.32 20.09 -32.08
C GLN A 214 -19.83 19.53 -30.74
N ARG A 215 -18.62 19.97 -30.38
CA ARG A 215 -18.02 19.85 -29.05
C ARG A 215 -18.77 20.78 -28.11
N ALA A 216 -19.68 20.24 -27.32
CA ALA A 216 -20.18 20.92 -26.13
C ALA A 216 -19.29 20.50 -24.94
N SER A 217 -18.41 21.41 -24.52
CA SER A 217 -17.85 21.36 -23.17
C SER A 217 -19.01 21.51 -22.20
N VAL A 218 -19.28 20.46 -21.45
CA VAL A 218 -20.10 20.51 -20.24
C VAL A 218 -19.12 20.27 -19.10
N GLU A 219 -18.88 21.29 -18.29
CA GLU A 219 -18.24 21.11 -16.99
C GLU A 219 -19.07 20.13 -16.17
N PRO A 220 -18.50 19.10 -15.55
CA PRO A 220 -19.26 18.27 -14.63
C PRO A 220 -19.36 18.98 -13.29
N GLU A 221 -20.56 19.49 -13.00
CA GLU A 221 -21.09 19.65 -11.65
C GLU A 221 -20.89 18.34 -10.85
N PRO A 222 -20.73 18.39 -9.51
CA PRO A 222 -20.29 17.25 -8.72
C PRO A 222 -21.36 16.16 -8.71
N ALA A 223 -21.24 15.23 -9.65
CA ALA A 223 -22.03 14.02 -9.69
C ALA A 223 -21.69 13.22 -8.44
N TYR A 224 -22.69 12.98 -7.60
CA TYR A 224 -22.71 11.81 -6.74
C TYR A 224 -22.62 10.61 -7.68
N ASP A 225 -21.39 10.13 -7.91
CA ASP A 225 -21.07 9.09 -8.88
C ASP A 225 -22.06 7.93 -8.76
N GLU A 226 -22.84 7.73 -9.82
CA GLU A 226 -23.69 6.56 -9.94
C GLU A 226 -22.77 5.34 -9.99
N VAL A 227 -22.70 4.62 -8.86
CA VAL A 227 -21.72 3.55 -8.64
C VAL A 227 -21.97 2.41 -9.63
N GLU A 228 -21.27 2.43 -10.75
CA GLU A 228 -21.39 1.42 -11.80
C GLU A 228 -20.61 0.15 -11.41
N ILE A 229 -21.34 -0.93 -11.13
CA ILE A 229 -20.76 -2.22 -10.75
C ILE A 229 -20.57 -3.07 -12.00
N PRO A 230 -19.32 -3.47 -12.37
CA PRO A 230 -19.09 -4.32 -13.52
C PRO A 230 -19.89 -5.63 -13.43
N ARG A 231 -20.52 -6.05 -14.53
CA ARG A 231 -21.45 -7.21 -14.56
C ARG A 231 -20.86 -8.49 -13.94
N GLY A 232 -19.58 -8.76 -14.15
CA GLY A 232 -18.89 -9.93 -13.56
C GLY A 232 -18.73 -9.90 -12.04
N HIS A 233 -19.07 -8.79 -11.38
CA HIS A 233 -18.94 -8.57 -9.94
C HIS A 233 -20.28 -8.47 -9.22
N LEU A 234 -21.39 -8.62 -9.94
CA LEU A 234 -22.71 -8.74 -9.35
C LEU A 234 -22.80 -10.04 -8.53
N PRO A 235 -23.50 -10.03 -7.37
CA PRO A 235 -23.78 -11.26 -6.65
C PRO A 235 -24.66 -12.21 -7.48
N PRO A 236 -24.59 -13.54 -7.24
CA PRO A 236 -25.48 -14.49 -7.90
C PRO A 236 -26.93 -14.33 -7.38
N PRO A 237 -27.92 -14.81 -8.14
CA PRO A 237 -29.34 -14.71 -7.78
C PRO A 237 -29.65 -15.13 -6.35
N GLY A 238 -30.36 -14.27 -5.62
CA GLY A 238 -30.79 -14.52 -4.24
C GLY A 238 -29.70 -14.33 -3.18
N LYS A 239 -28.51 -13.86 -3.56
CA LYS A 239 -27.48 -13.37 -2.63
C LYS A 239 -27.35 -11.86 -2.73
N CYS A 240 -26.81 -11.26 -1.67
CA CYS A 240 -26.47 -9.85 -1.66
C CYS A 240 -24.96 -9.68 -1.48
N ARG A 241 -24.43 -8.54 -1.91
CA ARG A 241 -23.03 -8.15 -1.73
C ARG A 241 -22.98 -6.72 -1.21
N ILE A 242 -22.14 -6.45 -0.23
CA ILE A 242 -21.82 -5.07 0.16
C ILE A 242 -20.75 -4.57 -0.81
N TRP A 243 -20.97 -3.43 -1.45
CA TRP A 243 -20.08 -2.82 -2.42
C TRP A 243 -19.52 -1.52 -1.86
N PHE A 244 -18.20 -1.37 -1.92
CA PHE A 244 -17.51 -0.15 -1.51
C PHE A 244 -16.99 0.55 -2.77
N PRO A 245 -17.42 1.78 -3.09
CA PRO A 245 -16.99 2.47 -4.31
C PRO A 245 -15.47 2.64 -4.37
N ASP A 246 -14.83 2.83 -3.21
CA ASP A 246 -13.37 3.03 -3.14
C ASP A 246 -12.55 1.74 -3.33
N ARG A 247 -13.17 0.56 -3.42
CA ARG A 247 -12.43 -0.71 -3.56
C ARG A 247 -12.43 -1.26 -5.00
N PRO A 248 -11.27 -1.74 -5.50
CA PRO A 248 -11.20 -2.43 -6.77
C PRO A 248 -12.10 -3.67 -6.76
N PRO A 249 -12.70 -4.03 -7.89
CA PRO A 249 -13.68 -5.12 -7.98
C PRO A 249 -13.21 -6.47 -7.36
N GLY A 250 -11.92 -6.82 -7.49
CA GLY A 250 -11.34 -8.04 -6.92
C GLY A 250 -11.16 -8.05 -5.39
N HIS A 251 -11.19 -6.87 -4.75
CA HIS A 251 -11.00 -6.71 -3.29
C HIS A 251 -12.33 -6.51 -2.54
N GLN A 252 -13.44 -6.62 -3.26
CA GLN A 252 -14.78 -6.49 -2.71
C GLN A 252 -15.17 -7.74 -1.91
N PRO A 253 -15.87 -7.61 -0.77
CA PRO A 253 -16.25 -8.75 0.05
C PRO A 253 -17.12 -9.75 -0.72
N LYS A 254 -17.05 -11.03 -0.33
CA LYS A 254 -17.80 -12.10 -1.00
C LYS A 254 -19.32 -11.91 -0.82
N PRO A 255 -20.14 -12.28 -1.81
CA PRO A 255 -21.59 -12.33 -1.65
C PRO A 255 -22.04 -13.23 -0.48
N GLY A 256 -23.12 -12.83 0.18
CA GLY A 256 -23.69 -13.52 1.34
C GLY A 256 -25.21 -13.47 1.39
N LYS A 257 -25.78 -13.95 2.50
CA LYS A 257 -27.23 -13.94 2.71
C LYS A 257 -27.74 -12.50 2.91
N CYS A 258 -28.69 -12.06 2.10
CA CYS A 258 -29.26 -10.70 2.16
C CYS A 258 -29.75 -10.30 3.56
N LYS A 259 -30.46 -11.20 4.24
CA LYS A 259 -30.93 -10.99 5.62
C LYS A 259 -29.81 -10.66 6.63
N LYS A 260 -28.59 -11.18 6.41
CA LYS A 260 -27.43 -10.90 7.28
C LYS A 260 -26.74 -9.59 6.90
N LEU A 261 -26.66 -9.29 5.60
CA LEU A 261 -25.91 -8.14 5.10
C LEU A 261 -26.68 -6.82 5.24
N ARG A 262 -28.01 -6.83 5.15
CA ARG A 262 -28.85 -5.63 5.26
C ARG A 262 -28.67 -4.83 6.57
N HIS A 263 -28.29 -5.49 7.66
CA HIS A 263 -28.07 -4.85 8.96
C HIS A 263 -26.60 -4.53 9.23
N ARG A 264 -25.72 -4.72 8.24
CA ARG A 264 -24.25 -4.60 8.39
C ARG A 264 -23.64 -3.75 7.28
N VAL A 265 -24.44 -2.94 6.59
CA VAL A 265 -23.96 -2.02 5.56
C VAL A 265 -23.37 -0.80 6.28
N PRO A 266 -22.05 -0.56 6.21
CA PRO A 266 -21.44 0.63 6.79
C PRO A 266 -21.75 1.86 5.93
N SER A 267 -21.61 3.06 6.52
CA SER A 267 -21.77 4.33 5.80
C SER A 267 -20.82 4.41 4.59
N GLY A 268 -21.32 4.92 3.46
CA GLY A 268 -20.57 5.01 2.21
C GLY A 268 -20.47 3.69 1.43
N ALA A 269 -21.13 2.62 1.87
CA ALA A 269 -21.22 1.36 1.13
C ALA A 269 -22.65 1.07 0.66
N TYR A 270 -22.77 0.28 -0.41
CA TYR A 270 -24.04 -0.05 -1.06
C TYR A 270 -24.37 -1.53 -0.88
N LEU A 271 -25.64 -1.85 -0.68
CA LEU A 271 -26.12 -3.23 -0.70
C LEU A 271 -26.64 -3.60 -2.08
N VAL A 272 -25.88 -4.44 -2.77
CA VAL A 272 -26.17 -4.90 -4.12
C VAL A 272 -26.92 -6.22 -4.05
N HIS A 273 -28.00 -6.34 -4.81
CA HIS A 273 -28.81 -7.55 -4.92
C HIS A 273 -28.50 -8.27 -6.23
N GLY A 274 -28.59 -9.59 -6.22
CA GLY A 274 -28.33 -10.46 -7.36
C GLY A 274 -29.57 -11.18 -7.81
#